data_AF-A0A8C5H0J1-F1
#
_entry.id   AF-A0A8C5H0J1-F1
#
_cell.length_a   1.000
_cell.length_b   1.000
_cell.length_c   1.000
_cell.angle_alpha   90.00
_cell.angle_beta   90.00
_cell.angle_gamma   90.00
#
_symmetry.space_group_name_H-M   'P 1'
#
loop_
_entity.id
_entity.type
_entity.pdbx_description
1 polymer ?
#
loop_
_entity_poly.entity_id
_entity_poly.type
_entity_poly.pdbx_seq_one_letter_code
_entity_poly.pdbx_strand_id
1 'polypeptide(L)'
;MITPSFETQHDPECCHESLCFFSACFIPAKELIDKKIELIQQHVDTDQDMEGEYLTYLLSNVQMSTKDVYGSITELLLAGVDTTSNTLTWALYQLSINPRIQDRLYEEVSTTVPADRIPTAADVTHMPYLRAVIKETLRMQGLRSSFS
;
A
#
# COMPACT_ATOMS: atom_id res chain seq x y z
N MET A 1 28.59 -21.59 -8.44
CA MET A 1 27.42 -21.06 -9.16
C MET A 1 26.82 -20.02 -8.23
N ILE A 2 26.87 -18.76 -8.64
CA ILE A 2 26.85 -17.55 -7.80
C ILE A 2 25.40 -17.24 -7.36
N THR A 3 25.16 -17.15 -6.06
CA THR A 3 24.06 -16.37 -5.48
C THR A 3 24.56 -14.93 -5.26
N PRO A 4 23.84 -13.87 -5.65
CA PRO A 4 24.24 -12.52 -5.28
C PRO A 4 23.89 -12.29 -3.82
N SER A 5 24.91 -12.08 -3.01
CA SER A 5 24.83 -11.56 -1.65
C SER A 5 24.21 -10.17 -1.71
N PHE A 6 23.05 -9.99 -1.09
CA PHE A 6 22.51 -8.68 -0.75
C PHE A 6 23.41 -8.13 0.37
N GLU A 7 24.47 -7.39 0.01
CA GLU A 7 25.24 -6.59 0.95
C GLU A 7 24.34 -5.45 1.43
N THR A 8 23.73 -5.63 2.59
CA THR A 8 23.18 -4.55 3.39
C THR A 8 24.35 -3.67 3.80
N GLN A 9 24.52 -2.55 3.09
CA GLN A 9 25.42 -1.48 3.47
C GLN A 9 24.92 -0.93 4.83
N HIS A 10 25.60 -1.35 5.89
CA HIS A 10 25.29 -0.98 7.26
C HIS A 10 25.78 0.44 7.49
N ASP A 11 24.92 1.43 7.26
CA ASP A 11 25.18 2.81 7.68
C ASP A 11 25.07 2.89 9.22
N PRO A 12 26.13 3.32 9.92
CA PRO A 12 26.20 3.27 11.39
C PRO A 12 25.38 4.36 12.11
N GLU A 13 24.58 5.17 11.39
CA GLU A 13 23.71 6.20 11.99
C GLU A 13 22.23 5.80 12.19
N CYS A 14 21.77 4.61 11.77
CA CYS A 14 20.36 4.17 11.98
C CYS A 14 20.07 3.67 13.42
N CYS A 15 20.49 4.41 14.45
CA CYS A 15 20.23 4.09 15.87
C CYS A 15 18.95 4.73 16.43
N HIS A 16 17.98 5.06 15.58
CA HIS A 16 16.63 5.43 16.02
C HIS A 16 15.62 4.65 15.18
N GLU A 17 15.03 3.59 15.74
CA GLU A 17 14.05 2.72 15.05
C GLU A 17 12.94 3.51 14.34
N SER A 18 12.51 4.63 14.95
CA SER A 18 11.51 5.53 14.36
C SER A 18 12.00 6.23 13.09
N LEU A 19 13.27 6.65 13.03
CA LEU A 19 13.83 7.32 11.86
C LEU A 19 14.03 6.35 10.69
N CYS A 20 14.37 5.09 10.97
CA CYS A 20 14.51 4.05 9.94
C CYS A 20 13.15 3.72 9.28
N PHE A 21 12.07 3.63 10.05
CA PHE A 21 10.70 3.44 9.51
C PHE A 21 10.23 4.63 8.67
N PHE A 22 10.43 5.85 9.19
CA PHE A 22 10.11 7.07 8.47
C PHE A 22 10.91 7.15 7.16
N SER A 23 12.20 6.85 7.18
CA SER A 23 13.07 6.83 6.00
C SER A 23 12.59 5.79 4.96
N ALA A 24 12.21 4.59 5.39
CA ALA A 24 11.72 3.52 4.52
C ALA A 24 10.40 3.89 3.80
N CYS A 25 9.52 4.66 4.43
CA CYS A 25 8.29 5.13 3.78
C CYS A 25 8.51 6.41 2.96
N PHE A 26 9.32 7.36 3.47
CA PHE A 26 9.50 8.67 2.86
C PHE A 26 10.33 8.66 1.58
N ILE A 27 11.41 7.85 1.54
CA ILE A 27 12.29 7.80 0.37
C ILE A 27 11.52 7.37 -0.89
N PRO A 28 10.80 6.24 -0.90
CA PRO A 28 10.02 5.84 -2.07
C PRO A 28 8.82 6.76 -2.30
N ALA A 29 8.18 7.29 -1.25
CA ALA A 29 7.09 8.25 -1.39
C ALA A 29 7.54 9.49 -2.16
N LYS A 30 8.67 10.09 -1.76
CA LYS A 30 9.23 11.27 -2.42
C LYS A 30 9.53 10.99 -3.89
N GLU A 31 10.18 9.88 -4.21
CA GLU A 31 10.50 9.54 -5.60
C GLU A 31 9.23 9.39 -6.47
N LEU A 32 8.16 8.78 -5.93
CA LEU A 32 6.89 8.64 -6.62
C LEU A 32 6.17 9.98 -6.80
N ILE A 33 6.23 10.85 -5.78
CA ILE A 33 5.66 12.20 -5.83
C ILE A 33 6.42 13.04 -6.86
N ASP A 34 7.75 13.01 -6.86
CA ASP A 34 8.58 13.76 -7.79
C ASP A 34 8.25 13.35 -9.24
N LYS A 35 8.19 12.04 -9.52
CA LYS A 35 7.77 11.52 -10.83
C LYS A 35 6.36 11.96 -11.23
N LYS A 36 5.39 11.92 -10.31
CA LYS A 36 4.00 12.35 -10.58
C LYS A 36 3.90 13.85 -10.79
N ILE A 37 4.62 14.66 -10.01
CA ILE A 37 4.65 16.12 -10.16
C ILE A 37 5.25 16.48 -11.53
N GLU A 38 6.35 15.85 -11.94
CA GLU A 38 6.94 16.05 -13.27
C GLU A 38 5.96 15.71 -14.40
N LEU A 39 5.26 14.59 -14.30
CA LEU A 39 4.24 14.18 -15.27
C LEU A 39 3.06 15.16 -15.32
N ILE A 40 2.59 15.65 -14.17
CA ILE A 40 1.47 16.58 -14.09
C ILE A 40 1.88 17.96 -14.64
N GLN A 41 3.10 18.43 -14.33
CA GLN A 41 3.61 19.71 -14.82
C GLN A 41 3.70 19.75 -16.36
N GLN A 42 4.02 18.62 -17.01
CA GLN A 42 3.99 18.50 -18.47
C GLN A 42 2.58 18.62 -19.08
N HIS A 43 1.53 18.28 -18.34
CA HIS A 43 0.15 18.26 -18.85
C HIS A 43 -0.66 19.53 -18.50
N VAL A 44 -0.27 20.26 -17.45
CA VAL A 44 -0.92 21.53 -17.05
C VAL A 44 -0.73 22.64 -18.10
N ASP A 45 0.31 22.58 -18.94
CA ASP A 45 0.51 23.52 -20.06
C ASP A 45 -0.45 23.29 -21.27
N THR A 46 -1.26 22.23 -21.27
CA THR A 46 -2.11 21.87 -22.43
C THR A 46 -3.61 22.16 -22.23
N ASP A 47 -4.04 22.74 -21.10
CA ASP A 47 -5.45 23.11 -20.83
C ASP A 47 -6.46 22.00 -21.17
N GLN A 48 -6.13 20.76 -20.81
CA GLN A 48 -7.07 19.63 -20.90
C GLN A 48 -7.63 19.34 -19.52
N ASP A 49 -8.96 19.36 -19.44
CA ASP A 49 -9.76 19.01 -18.27
C ASP A 49 -9.54 17.51 -17.97
N MET A 50 -8.72 17.22 -16.97
CA MET A 50 -8.31 15.86 -16.62
C MET A 50 -9.18 15.33 -15.47
N GLU A 51 -9.70 14.13 -15.64
CA GLU A 51 -10.19 13.28 -14.54
C GLU A 51 -8.97 12.87 -13.69
N GLY A 52 -8.56 13.77 -12.79
CA GLY A 52 -7.29 13.70 -12.08
C GLY A 52 -7.33 12.79 -10.86
N GLU A 53 -6.28 12.01 -10.66
CA GLU A 53 -6.04 11.34 -9.38
C GLU A 53 -5.89 12.36 -8.24
N TYR A 54 -5.94 11.90 -6.98
CA TYR A 54 -5.89 12.75 -5.78
C TYR A 54 -4.80 13.84 -5.83
N LEU A 55 -3.60 13.51 -6.32
CA LEU A 55 -2.49 14.46 -6.44
C LEU A 55 -2.74 15.56 -7.49
N THR A 56 -3.35 15.21 -8.63
CA THR A 56 -3.71 16.17 -9.67
C THR A 56 -4.80 17.12 -9.15
N TYR A 57 -5.80 16.59 -8.43
CA TYR A 57 -6.80 17.42 -7.77
C TYR A 57 -6.18 18.40 -6.75
N LEU A 58 -5.23 17.94 -5.93
CA LEU A 58 -4.55 18.79 -4.95
C LEU A 58 -3.73 19.90 -5.62
N LEU A 59 -3.07 19.62 -6.75
CA LEU A 59 -2.24 20.60 -7.46
C LEU A 59 -3.06 21.60 -8.28
N SER A 60 -4.19 21.17 -8.85
CA SER A 60 -5.02 22.02 -9.72
C SER A 60 -6.03 22.88 -8.95
N ASN A 61 -6.64 22.36 -7.88
CA ASN A 61 -7.76 23.02 -7.20
C ASN A 61 -7.39 23.68 -5.87
N VAL A 62 -6.23 23.36 -5.31
CA VAL A 62 -5.78 23.92 -4.04
C VAL A 62 -4.48 24.67 -4.28
N GLN A 63 -4.43 25.96 -3.92
CA GLN A 63 -3.18 26.75 -3.91
C GLN A 63 -2.25 26.26 -2.78
N MET A 64 -1.78 25.03 -2.88
CA MET A 64 -0.85 24.40 -1.94
C MET A 64 0.58 24.62 -2.42
N SER A 65 1.49 24.88 -1.48
CA SER A 65 2.91 24.85 -1.80
C SER A 65 3.36 23.40 -2.00
N THR A 66 4.46 23.19 -2.73
CA THR A 66 5.04 21.85 -2.90
C THR A 66 5.30 21.17 -1.55
N LYS A 67 5.64 21.94 -0.51
CA LYS A 67 5.85 21.42 0.85
C LYS A 67 4.57 20.85 1.46
N ASP A 68 3.43 21.52 1.25
CA ASP A 68 2.14 21.05 1.77
C ASP A 68 1.71 19.78 1.05
N VAL A 69 1.98 19.69 -0.26
CA VAL A 69 1.73 18.48 -1.06
C VAL A 69 2.54 17.28 -0.53
N TYR A 70 3.84 17.44 -0.30
CA TYR A 70 4.64 16.37 0.33
C TYR A 70 4.11 16.02 1.72
N GLY A 71 3.74 17.01 2.54
CA GLY A 71 3.18 16.78 3.87
C GLY A 71 1.90 15.94 3.85
N SER A 72 0.92 16.33 3.02
CA SER A 72 -0.36 15.64 2.94
C SER A 72 -0.26 14.21 2.37
N ILE A 73 0.60 13.99 1.36
CA ILE A 73 0.77 12.65 0.78
C ILE A 73 1.51 11.74 1.77
N THR A 74 2.53 12.25 2.43
CA THR A 74 3.21 11.53 3.51
C THR A 74 2.23 11.11 4.60
N GLU A 75 1.39 12.03 5.08
CA GLU A 75 0.43 11.73 6.14
C GLU A 75 -0.55 10.63 5.70
N LEU A 76 -1.04 10.70 4.46
CA LEU A 76 -1.90 9.68 3.88
C LEU A 76 -1.20 8.31 3.80
N LEU A 77 0.05 8.27 3.34
CA LEU A 77 0.83 7.05 3.24
C LEU A 77 1.10 6.46 4.63
N LEU A 78 1.48 7.29 5.60
CA LEU A 78 1.75 6.86 6.97
C LEU A 78 0.49 6.26 7.61
N ALA A 79 -0.65 6.93 7.49
CA ALA A 79 -1.93 6.43 7.97
C ALA A 79 -2.34 5.09 7.32
N GLY A 80 -2.03 4.92 6.02
CA GLY A 80 -2.30 3.70 5.29
C GLY A 80 -1.39 2.53 5.67
N VAL A 81 -0.09 2.78 5.87
CA VAL A 81 0.90 1.71 6.12
C VAL A 81 0.63 0.98 7.42
N ASP A 82 0.46 1.70 8.53
CA ASP A 82 0.27 1.06 9.85
C ASP A 82 -1.04 0.26 9.91
N THR A 83 -2.11 0.82 9.35
CA THR A 83 -3.42 0.18 9.37
C THR A 83 -3.45 -1.07 8.49
N THR A 84 -3.01 -0.96 7.24
CA THR A 84 -3.03 -2.07 6.28
C THR A 84 -2.05 -3.19 6.65
N SER A 85 -0.84 -2.86 7.13
CA SER A 85 0.14 -3.84 7.56
C SER A 85 -0.37 -4.67 8.75
N ASN A 86 -1.02 -4.01 9.71
CA ASN A 86 -1.63 -4.67 10.85
C ASN A 86 -2.79 -5.60 10.43
N THR A 87 -3.67 -5.12 9.54
CA THR A 87 -4.77 -5.93 9.00
C THR A 87 -4.24 -7.16 8.26
N LEU A 88 -3.21 -7.00 7.42
CA LEU A 88 -2.62 -8.11 6.65
C LEU A 88 -1.95 -9.13 7.57
N THR A 89 -1.17 -8.67 8.54
CA THR A 89 -0.53 -9.53 9.55
C THR A 89 -1.57 -10.39 10.25
N TRP A 90 -2.68 -9.78 10.63
CA TRP A 90 -3.76 -10.47 11.31
C TRP A 90 -4.50 -11.47 10.39
N ALA A 91 -4.76 -11.08 9.13
CA ALA A 91 -5.35 -11.96 8.14
C ALA A 91 -4.50 -13.22 7.95
N LEU A 92 -3.19 -13.06 7.75
CA LEU A 92 -2.24 -14.16 7.60
C LEU A 92 -2.19 -15.04 8.86
N TYR A 93 -2.22 -14.44 10.04
CA TYR A 93 -2.29 -15.18 11.30
C TYR A 93 -3.54 -16.07 11.40
N GLN A 94 -4.72 -15.58 11.00
CA GLN A 94 -5.91 -16.44 11.00
C GLN A 94 -5.87 -17.55 9.98
N LEU A 95 -5.32 -17.27 8.80
CA LEU A 95 -5.19 -18.28 7.76
C LEU A 95 -4.25 -19.40 8.22
N SER A 96 -3.16 -19.07 8.92
CA SER A 96 -2.21 -20.07 9.40
C SER A 96 -2.77 -21.00 10.49
N ILE A 97 -3.67 -20.51 11.34
CA ILE A 97 -4.32 -21.33 12.38
C ILE A 97 -5.59 -22.05 11.86
N ASN A 98 -6.11 -21.68 10.69
CA ASN A 98 -7.30 -22.28 10.07
C ASN A 98 -6.99 -22.83 8.66
N PRO A 99 -6.28 -23.98 8.55
CA PRO A 99 -5.84 -24.52 7.26
C PRO A 99 -7.01 -24.77 6.28
N ARG A 100 -8.17 -25.20 6.77
CA ARG A 100 -9.37 -25.39 5.93
C ARG A 100 -9.83 -24.09 5.25
N ILE A 101 -9.71 -22.95 5.94
CA ILE A 101 -10.09 -21.65 5.38
C ILE A 101 -9.05 -21.20 4.36
N GLN A 102 -7.76 -21.43 4.66
CA GLN A 102 -6.64 -21.17 3.76
C GLN A 102 -6.75 -21.97 2.46
N ASP A 103 -7.03 -23.28 2.53
CA ASP A 103 -7.16 -24.14 1.35
C ASP A 103 -8.30 -23.68 0.44
N ARG A 104 -9.46 -23.35 1.04
CA ARG A 104 -10.61 -22.84 0.28
C ARG A 104 -10.32 -21.48 -0.38
N LEU A 105 -9.58 -20.60 0.32
CA LEU A 105 -9.17 -19.32 -0.25
C LEU A 105 -8.17 -19.51 -1.40
N TYR A 106 -7.22 -20.43 -1.23
CA TYR A 106 -6.25 -20.77 -2.27
C TYR A 106 -6.93 -21.35 -3.52
N GLU A 107 -7.95 -22.19 -3.36
CA GLU A 107 -8.76 -22.71 -4.47
C GLU A 107 -9.47 -21.58 -5.24
N GLU A 108 -10.09 -20.63 -4.55
CA GLU A 108 -10.73 -19.47 -5.20
C GLU A 108 -9.72 -18.61 -5.96
N VAL A 109 -8.57 -18.33 -5.36
CA VAL A 109 -7.52 -17.50 -5.97
C VAL A 109 -6.91 -18.20 -7.18
N SER A 110 -6.54 -19.47 -7.07
CA SER A 110 -5.95 -20.25 -8.16
C SER A 110 -6.91 -20.47 -9.33
N THR A 111 -8.22 -20.54 -9.06
CA THR A 111 -9.25 -20.62 -10.11
C THR A 111 -9.42 -19.29 -10.84
N THR A 112 -9.32 -18.16 -10.13
CA THR A 112 -9.57 -16.83 -10.70
C THR A 112 -8.34 -16.24 -11.40
N VAL A 113 -7.15 -16.49 -10.85
CA VAL A 113 -5.88 -15.98 -11.39
C VAL A 113 -4.94 -17.17 -11.64
N PRO A 114 -4.75 -17.59 -12.91
CA PRO A 114 -3.78 -18.62 -13.24
C PRO A 114 -2.35 -18.15 -12.91
N ALA A 115 -1.48 -19.09 -12.55
CA ALA A 115 -0.14 -18.83 -12.01
C ALA A 115 0.76 -17.96 -12.91
N ASP A 116 0.47 -17.89 -14.21
CA ASP A 116 1.25 -17.17 -15.20
C ASP A 116 0.85 -15.70 -15.36
N ARG A 117 -0.14 -15.22 -14.59
CA ARG A 117 -0.69 -13.86 -14.69
C ARG A 117 -0.59 -13.08 -13.39
N ILE A 118 -0.21 -11.80 -13.50
CA ILE A 118 -0.27 -10.84 -12.39
C ILE A 118 -1.75 -10.48 -12.12
N PRO A 119 -2.23 -10.61 -10.86
CA PRO A 119 -3.58 -10.22 -10.49
C PRO A 119 -3.85 -8.73 -10.75
N THR A 120 -5.04 -8.42 -11.27
CA THR A 120 -5.53 -7.06 -11.48
C THR A 120 -6.65 -6.72 -10.51
N ALA A 121 -6.97 -5.44 -10.35
CA ALA A 121 -8.05 -4.99 -9.46
C ALA A 121 -9.43 -5.57 -9.87
N ALA A 122 -9.64 -5.83 -11.16
CA ALA A 122 -10.86 -6.47 -11.65
C ALA A 122 -11.02 -7.90 -11.13
N ASP A 123 -9.92 -8.64 -10.98
CA ASP A 123 -9.94 -10.03 -10.53
C ASP A 123 -10.44 -10.16 -9.09
N VAL A 124 -10.11 -9.18 -8.25
CA VAL A 124 -10.57 -9.13 -6.85
C VAL A 124 -12.10 -9.09 -6.76
N THR A 125 -12.78 -8.51 -7.75
CA THR A 125 -14.25 -8.49 -7.79
C THR A 125 -14.85 -9.88 -7.99
N HIS A 126 -14.10 -10.79 -8.62
CA HIS A 126 -14.46 -12.18 -8.86
C HIS A 126 -14.07 -13.13 -7.71
N MET A 127 -13.50 -12.60 -6.62
CA MET A 127 -13.08 -13.38 -5.43
C MET A 127 -13.96 -13.04 -4.21
N PRO A 128 -15.23 -13.51 -4.16
CA PRO A 128 -16.14 -13.20 -3.08
C PRO A 128 -15.68 -13.77 -1.72
N TYR A 129 -15.00 -14.92 -1.69
CA TYR A 129 -14.51 -15.53 -0.47
C TYR A 129 -13.31 -14.75 0.10
N LEU A 130 -12.38 -14.30 -0.74
CA LEU A 130 -11.31 -13.37 -0.34
C LEU A 130 -11.89 -12.13 0.35
N ARG A 131 -12.92 -11.53 -0.24
CA ARG A 131 -13.60 -10.36 0.35
C ARG A 131 -14.26 -10.70 1.69
N ALA A 132 -14.84 -11.89 1.82
CA ALA A 132 -15.42 -12.35 3.08
C ALA A 132 -14.35 -12.55 4.17
N VAL A 133 -13.20 -13.13 3.84
CA VAL A 133 -12.06 -13.30 4.75
C VAL A 133 -11.56 -11.96 5.25
N ILE A 134 -11.34 -10.98 4.36
CA ILE A 134 -10.87 -9.63 4.74
C ILE A 134 -11.90 -8.94 5.66
N LYS A 135 -13.19 -9.03 5.32
CA LYS A 135 -14.26 -8.46 6.17
C LYS A 135 -14.27 -9.08 7.56
N GLU A 136 -14.08 -10.39 7.64
CA GLU A 136 -14.07 -11.10 8.92
C GLU A 136 -12.81 -10.77 9.74
N THR A 137 -11.66 -10.62 9.09
CA THR A 137 -10.45 -10.08 9.71
C THR A 137 -10.69 -8.69 10.30
N LEU A 138 -11.28 -7.77 9.53
CA LEU A 138 -11.58 -6.42 10.01
C LEU A 138 -12.61 -6.42 11.16
N ARG A 139 -13.61 -7.31 11.13
CA ARG A 139 -14.57 -7.50 12.22
C ARG A 139 -13.88 -7.90 13.52
N MET A 140 -12.92 -8.83 13.45
CA MET A 140 -12.18 -9.30 14.61
C MET A 140 -11.15 -8.28 15.11
N GLN A 141 -10.48 -7.56 14.21
CA GLN A 141 -9.56 -6.48 14.56
C GLN A 141 -10.29 -5.33 15.27
N GLY A 142 -11.45 -4.89 14.74
CA GLY A 142 -12.26 -3.82 15.33
C GLY A 142 -12.82 -4.16 16.72
N LEU A 143 -13.16 -5.42 16.98
CA LEU A 143 -13.56 -5.86 18.33
C LEU A 143 -12.41 -5.80 19.34
N ARG A 144 -11.17 -6.02 18.91
CA ARG A 144 -10.00 -6.02 19.82
C ARG A 144 -9.62 -4.60 20.27
N SER A 145 -9.79 -3.58 19.42
CA SER A 145 -9.50 -2.18 19.79
C SER A 145 -10.42 -1.62 20.86
N SER A 146 -11.58 -2.24 21.13
CA SER A 146 -12.52 -1.81 22.18
C SER A 146 -12.26 -2.44 23.56
N PHE A 147 -11.22 -3.29 23.70
CA PHE A 147 -10.88 -3.99 24.96
C PHE A 147 -9.46 -3.69 25.46
N SER A 148 -8.84 -2.59 25.02
CA SER A 148 -7.54 -2.12 25.55
C SER A 148 -7.66 -0.84 26.35
#